data_AF-A0A4Y2A3N7-F1
#
_entry.id   AF-A0A4Y2A3N7-F1
#
_cell.length_a   1.000
_cell.length_b   1.000
_cell.length_c   1.000
_cell.angle_alpha   90.00
_cell.angle_beta   90.00
_cell.angle_gamma   90.00
#
_symmetry.space_group_name_H-M   'P 1'
#
loop_
_entity.id
_entity.type
_entity.pdbx_description
1 polymer ?
#
loop_
_entity_poly.entity_id
_entity_poly.type
_entity_poly.pdbx_seq_one_letter_code
_entity_poly.pdbx_strand_id
1 'polypeptide(L)'
;MNWNTHLKAQSTRATQLYQNLLKIAWKSWGVPLNHRRTLYKTVIERVLAHGAVAWCLEPTVRIARKLSTIQRPFLLVISGVYRTTSTAALQIILGIPPLHLQLQRDLEFLFLQTSVTSIPVKLKKKLPDGQHTHRNI
;
A
#
# COMPACT_ATOMS: atom_id res chain seq x y z
N MET A 1 6.91 -24.09 1.19
CA MET A 1 5.65 -23.30 1.15
C MET A 1 5.44 -22.79 -0.27
N ASN A 2 4.31 -23.13 -0.90
CA ASN A 2 4.06 -22.84 -2.32
C ASN A 2 3.51 -21.42 -2.53
N TRP A 3 4.09 -20.65 -3.44
CA TRP A 3 3.65 -19.30 -3.83
C TRP A 3 2.12 -19.19 -4.06
N ASN A 4 1.53 -20.21 -4.69
CA ASN A 4 0.10 -20.27 -4.98
C ASN A 4 -0.79 -20.25 -3.72
N THR A 5 -0.33 -20.81 -2.59
CA THR A 5 -1.10 -20.78 -1.35
C THR A 5 -1.09 -19.39 -0.72
N HIS A 6 0.01 -18.65 -0.86
CA HIS A 6 0.09 -17.26 -0.39
C HIS A 6 -0.83 -16.34 -1.19
N LEU A 7 -0.83 -16.47 -2.52
CA LEU A 7 -1.68 -15.66 -3.40
C LEU A 7 -3.17 -15.91 -3.16
N LYS A 8 -3.56 -17.19 -2.92
CA LYS A 8 -4.95 -17.55 -2.59
C LYS A 8 -5.37 -16.95 -1.26
N ALA A 9 -4.52 -17.02 -0.23
CA ALA A 9 -4.80 -16.43 1.08
C ALA A 9 -4.97 -14.90 1.02
N GLN A 10 -4.13 -14.21 0.23
CA GLN A 10 -4.26 -12.76 0.03
C GLN A 10 -5.55 -12.40 -0.71
N SER A 11 -5.91 -13.17 -1.74
CA SER A 11 -7.16 -12.98 -2.47
C SER A 11 -8.39 -13.12 -1.54
N THR A 12 -8.42 -14.17 -0.72
CA THR A 12 -9.51 -14.38 0.26
C THR A 12 -9.63 -13.22 1.25
N ARG A 13 -8.50 -12.70 1.75
CA ARG A 13 -8.50 -11.52 2.65
C ARG A 13 -9.04 -10.28 1.94
N ALA A 14 -8.63 -10.02 0.70
CA ALA A 14 -9.15 -8.90 -0.09
C ALA A 14 -10.67 -9.01 -0.34
N THR A 15 -11.17 -10.22 -0.63
CA THR A 15 -12.62 -10.46 -0.79
C THR A 15 -13.38 -10.22 0.51
N GLN A 16 -12.86 -10.68 1.65
CA GLN A 16 -13.49 -10.46 2.95
C GLN A 16 -13.58 -8.96 3.29
N LEU A 17 -12.51 -8.21 3.04
CA LEU A 17 -12.48 -6.76 3.23
C LEU A 17 -13.49 -6.06 2.33
N TYR A 18 -13.61 -6.48 1.07
CA TYR A 18 -14.62 -5.96 0.15
C TYR A 18 -16.05 -6.20 0.66
N GLN A 19 -16.37 -7.41 1.14
CA GLN A 19 -17.68 -7.71 1.70
C GLN A 19 -17.98 -6.90 2.97
N ASN A 20 -16.98 -6.69 3.84
CA ASN A 20 -17.14 -5.87 5.03
C ASN A 20 -17.41 -4.40 4.66
N LEU A 21 -16.71 -3.89 3.63
CA LEU A 21 -16.91 -2.54 3.11
C LEU A 21 -18.31 -2.37 2.51
N LEU A 22 -18.82 -3.37 1.79
CA LEU A 22 -20.19 -3.38 1.30
C LEU A 22 -21.20 -3.35 2.44
N LYS A 23 -21.01 -4.14 3.50
CA LYS A 23 -21.91 -4.15 4.67
C LYS A 23 -21.95 -2.79 5.37
N ILE A 24 -20.80 -2.12 5.50
CA ILE A 24 -20.71 -0.77 6.07
C ILE A 24 -21.43 0.20 5.13
N ALA A 25 -21.08 0.24 3.84
CA ALA A 25 -21.64 1.17 2.86
C ALA A 25 -23.17 1.05 2.72
N TRP A 26 -23.72 -0.17 2.76
CA TRP A 26 -25.16 -0.41 2.68
C TRP A 26 -25.91 -0.03 3.96
N LYS A 27 -25.34 -0.26 5.14
CA LYS A 27 -25.92 0.17 6.43
C LYS A 27 -25.74 1.66 6.69
N SER A 28 -24.78 2.29 6.01
CA SER A 28 -24.34 3.66 6.28
C SER A 28 -24.94 4.69 5.34
N TRP A 29 -26.26 4.72 5.18
CA TRP A 29 -26.96 5.79 4.44
C TRP A 29 -26.69 7.22 4.98
N GLY A 30 -25.82 7.40 5.98
CA GLY A 30 -25.30 8.68 6.46
C GLY A 30 -23.79 8.76 6.74
N VAL A 31 -22.93 7.78 6.35
CA VAL A 31 -21.48 7.93 6.59
C VAL A 31 -20.87 8.91 5.56
N PRO A 32 -20.20 9.99 6.00
CA PRO A 32 -19.63 10.98 5.09
C PRO A 32 -18.59 10.35 4.15
N LEU A 33 -18.52 10.85 2.92
CA LEU A 33 -17.54 10.42 1.90
C LEU A 33 -16.10 10.42 2.45
N ASN A 34 -15.76 11.38 3.31
CA ASN A 34 -14.45 11.48 3.96
C ASN A 34 -14.09 10.23 4.79
N HIS A 35 -15.02 9.68 5.56
CA HIS A 35 -14.77 8.50 6.39
C HIS A 35 -14.61 7.25 5.51
N ARG A 36 -15.40 7.12 4.45
CA ARG A 36 -15.26 6.03 3.45
C ARG A 36 -13.92 6.12 2.71
N ARG A 37 -13.48 7.32 2.38
CA ARG A 37 -12.17 7.57 1.76
C ARG A 37 -11.01 7.23 2.71
N THR A 38 -11.12 7.58 3.99
CA THR A 38 -10.12 7.21 5.01
C THR A 38 -10.04 5.70 5.19
N LEU A 39 -11.18 4.99 5.25
CA LEU A 39 -11.20 3.53 5.30
C LEU A 39 -10.50 2.90 4.09
N TYR A 40 -10.76 3.41 2.89
CA TYR A 40 -10.07 2.97 1.69
C TYR A 40 -8.55 3.16 1.78
N LYS A 41 -8.08 4.38 2.07
CA LYS A 41 -6.64 4.66 2.19
C LYS A 41 -5.98 3.82 3.27
N THR A 42 -6.60 3.68 4.43
CA THR A 42 -5.95 3.02 5.57
C THR A 42 -5.95 1.50 5.49
N VAL A 43 -6.96 0.88 4.88
CA VAL A 43 -7.12 -0.58 4.88
C VAL A 43 -6.71 -1.18 3.53
N ILE A 44 -7.19 -0.60 2.44
CA ILE A 44 -7.03 -1.19 1.11
C ILE A 44 -5.65 -0.89 0.56
N GLU A 45 -5.20 0.36 0.69
CA GLU A 45 -3.84 0.75 0.31
C GLU A 45 -2.81 -0.09 1.06
N ARG A 46 -2.97 -0.27 2.38
CA ARG A 46 -2.05 -1.10 3.19
C ARG A 46 -2.03 -2.56 2.78
N VAL A 47 -3.20 -3.17 2.58
CA VAL A 47 -3.28 -4.58 2.16
C VAL A 47 -2.64 -4.79 0.79
N LEU A 48 -2.79 -3.83 -0.13
CA LEU A 48 -2.21 -3.90 -1.47
C LEU A 48 -0.72 -3.55 -1.47
N ALA A 49 -0.28 -2.61 -0.62
CA ALA A 49 1.13 -2.24 -0.44
C ALA A 49 1.96 -3.41 0.10
N HIS A 50 1.41 -4.21 1.02
CA HIS A 50 2.07 -5.43 1.49
C HIS A 50 2.34 -6.45 0.35
N GLY A 51 1.49 -6.52 -0.66
CA GLY A 51 1.70 -7.37 -1.85
C GLY A 51 2.57 -6.72 -2.93
N ALA A 52 2.72 -5.40 -2.91
CA ALA A 52 3.40 -4.63 -3.95
C ALA A 52 4.89 -4.92 -4.04
N VAL A 53 5.56 -5.19 -2.90
CA VAL A 53 6.97 -5.59 -2.84
C VAL A 53 7.24 -6.82 -3.73
N ALA A 54 6.26 -7.70 -3.91
CA ALA A 54 6.41 -8.91 -4.71
C ALA A 54 6.08 -8.72 -6.21
N TRP A 55 5.41 -7.63 -6.61
CA TRP A 55 4.90 -7.45 -7.99
C TRP A 55 5.39 -6.18 -8.70
N CYS A 56 5.98 -5.23 -7.99
CA CYS A 56 6.23 -3.89 -8.51
C CYS A 56 7.72 -3.62 -8.82
N LEU A 57 8.54 -4.67 -8.88
CA LEU A 57 9.91 -4.59 -9.42
C LEU A 57 9.89 -4.22 -10.92
N GLU A 58 8.87 -4.66 -11.67
CA GLU A 58 8.61 -4.25 -13.06
C GLU A 58 7.09 -4.22 -13.33
N PRO A 59 6.39 -3.08 -13.10
CA PRO A 59 4.95 -2.99 -13.30
C PRO A 59 4.61 -3.04 -14.80
N THR A 60 4.40 -4.24 -15.34
CA THR A 60 3.91 -4.41 -16.72
C THR A 60 2.51 -3.82 -16.85
N VAL A 61 2.15 -3.33 -18.04
CA VAL A 61 0.79 -2.85 -18.39
C VAL A 61 -0.32 -3.83 -17.95
N ARG A 62 -0.03 -5.15 -18.02
CA ARG A 62 -0.93 -6.21 -17.57
C ARG A 62 -1.21 -6.18 -16.05
N ILE A 63 -0.21 -5.85 -15.24
CA ILE A 63 -0.31 -5.74 -13.78
C ILE A 63 -1.08 -4.46 -13.43
N ALA A 64 -0.75 -3.33 -14.07
CA ALA A 64 -1.47 -2.07 -13.89
C ALA A 64 -2.97 -2.22 -14.19
N ARG A 65 -3.32 -2.92 -15.28
CA ARG A 65 -4.73 -3.21 -15.62
C ARG A 65 -5.42 -4.08 -14.58
N LYS A 66 -4.76 -5.14 -14.09
CA LYS A 66 -5.30 -6.00 -13.01
C LYS A 66 -5.54 -5.22 -11.71
N LEU A 67 -4.58 -4.38 -11.32
CA LEU A 67 -4.70 -3.51 -10.15
C LEU A 67 -5.88 -2.54 -10.29
N SER A 68 -6.08 -1.96 -11.48
CA SER A 68 -7.25 -1.12 -11.77
C SER A 68 -8.57 -1.88 -11.64
N THR A 69 -8.64 -3.12 -12.12
CA THR A 69 -9.83 -3.98 -11.95
C THR A 69 -10.10 -4.31 -10.48
N ILE A 70 -9.06 -4.53 -9.67
CA ILE A 70 -9.20 -4.76 -8.22
C ILE A 70 -9.64 -3.47 -7.51
N GLN A 71 -9.09 -2.32 -7.89
CA GLN A 71 -9.39 -1.02 -7.29
C GLN A 71 -10.83 -0.58 -7.56
N ARG A 72 -11.34 -0.83 -8.77
CA ARG A 72 -12.60 -0.27 -9.26
C ARG A 72 -13.84 -0.56 -8.40
N PRO A 73 -14.11 -1.80 -7.95
CA PRO A 73 -15.24 -2.07 -7.07
C PRO A 73 -15.23 -1.23 -5.80
N PHE A 74 -14.04 -0.99 -5.22
CA PHE A 74 -13.92 -0.15 -4.03
C PHE A 74 -14.25 1.31 -4.31
N LEU A 75 -13.77 1.85 -5.44
CA LEU A 75 -14.09 3.22 -5.83
C LEU A 75 -15.60 3.43 -6.01
N LEU A 76 -16.30 2.45 -6.61
CA LEU A 76 -17.75 2.49 -6.77
C LEU A 76 -18.49 2.48 -5.43
N VAL A 77 -18.05 1.65 -4.48
CA VAL A 77 -18.67 1.57 -3.15
C VAL A 77 -18.46 2.87 -2.35
N ILE A 78 -17.29 3.51 -2.50
CA ILE A 78 -16.99 4.77 -1.81
C ILE A 78 -17.78 5.92 -2.42
N SER A 79 -17.80 6.03 -3.75
CA SER A 79 -18.43 7.13 -4.45
C SER A 79 -19.96 7.01 -4.49
N GLY A 80 -20.50 5.79 -4.48
CA GLY A 80 -21.94 5.54 -4.64
C GLY A 80 -22.45 5.84 -6.05
N VAL A 81 -21.56 6.03 -7.03
CA VAL A 81 -21.92 6.39 -8.41
C VAL A 81 -22.27 5.15 -9.23
N TYR A 82 -22.99 5.33 -10.34
CA TYR A 82 -23.38 4.27 -11.27
C TYR A 82 -22.21 3.36 -11.68
N ARG A 83 -22.53 2.07 -11.89
CA ARG A 83 -21.55 1.06 -12.33
C ARG A 83 -20.97 1.33 -13.71
N THR A 84 -21.55 2.21 -14.52
CA THR A 84 -21.07 2.59 -15.86
C THR A 84 -20.04 3.71 -15.84
N THR A 85 -19.83 4.38 -14.71
CA THR A 85 -18.84 5.46 -14.60
C THR A 85 -17.42 4.93 -14.82
N SER A 86 -16.62 5.69 -15.57
CA SER A 86 -15.24 5.31 -15.88
C SER A 86 -14.37 5.31 -14.62
N THR A 87 -13.43 4.37 -14.52
CA THR A 87 -12.52 4.28 -13.37
C THR A 87 -11.66 5.54 -13.23
N ALA A 88 -11.25 6.14 -14.35
CA ALA A 88 -10.50 7.38 -14.37
C ALA A 88 -11.30 8.54 -13.76
N ALA A 89 -12.60 8.68 -14.10
CA ALA A 89 -13.44 9.71 -13.50
C ALA A 89 -13.62 9.47 -11.99
N LEU A 90 -13.80 8.22 -11.56
CA LEU A 90 -13.89 7.87 -10.14
C LEU A 90 -12.62 8.23 -9.37
N GLN A 91 -11.44 7.98 -9.96
CA GLN A 91 -10.14 8.34 -9.37
C GLN A 91 -10.01 9.85 -9.18
N ILE A 92 -10.42 10.64 -10.18
CA ILE A 92 -10.36 12.10 -10.13
C ILE A 92 -11.34 12.64 -9.07
N ILE A 93 -12.62 12.22 -9.12
CA ILE A 93 -13.67 12.69 -8.19
C ILE A 93 -13.32 12.35 -6.75
N LEU A 94 -12.78 11.15 -6.50
CA LEU A 94 -12.38 10.72 -5.17
C LEU A 94 -10.99 11.23 -4.77
N GLY A 95 -10.23 11.85 -5.68
CA GLY A 95 -8.82 12.20 -5.48
C GLY A 95 -7.98 11.01 -5.03
N ILE A 96 -8.21 9.85 -5.63
CA ILE A 96 -7.49 8.60 -5.34
C ILE A 96 -6.68 8.26 -6.60
N PRO A 97 -5.34 8.25 -6.54
CA PRO A 97 -4.53 7.93 -7.70
C PRO A 97 -4.70 6.46 -8.13
N PRO A 98 -4.36 6.14 -9.39
CA PRO A 98 -4.23 4.75 -9.83
C PRO A 98 -3.32 3.96 -8.90
N LEU A 99 -3.78 2.78 -8.48
CA LEU A 99 -3.11 1.97 -7.47
C LEU A 99 -1.64 1.64 -7.84
N HIS A 100 -1.35 1.38 -9.11
CA HIS A 100 0.03 1.08 -9.55
C HIS A 100 1.00 2.25 -9.32
N LEU A 101 0.56 3.50 -9.54
CA LEU A 101 1.38 4.69 -9.31
C LEU A 101 1.63 4.92 -7.81
N GLN A 102 0.62 4.67 -6.99
CA GLN A 102 0.73 4.79 -5.54
C GLN A 102 1.72 3.75 -4.99
N LEU A 103 1.61 2.51 -5.43
CA LEU A 103 2.50 1.42 -5.01
C LEU A 103 3.95 1.66 -5.45
N GLN A 104 4.17 2.17 -6.67
CA GLN A 104 5.51 2.53 -7.12
C GLN A 104 6.12 3.61 -6.22
N ARG A 105 5.35 4.66 -5.90
CA ARG A 105 5.79 5.72 -4.99
C ARG A 105 6.12 5.21 -3.59
N ASP A 106 5.29 4.33 -3.04
CA ASP A 106 5.51 3.76 -1.71
C ASP A 106 6.78 2.90 -1.66
N LEU A 107 7.09 2.17 -2.74
CA LEU A 107 8.31 1.38 -2.85
C LEU A 107 9.55 2.24 -3.04
N GLU A 108 9.47 3.30 -3.85
CA GLU A 108 10.55 4.30 -3.95
C GLU A 108 10.84 4.92 -2.59
N PHE A 109 9.81 5.28 -1.83
CA PHE A 109 9.97 5.81 -0.47
C PHE A 109 10.62 4.80 0.48
N LEU A 110 10.15 3.54 0.47
CA LEU A 110 10.74 2.47 1.28
C LEU A 110 12.21 2.22 0.91
N PHE A 111 12.54 2.23 -0.39
CA PHE A 111 13.91 2.05 -0.89
C PHE A 111 14.83 3.20 -0.47
N LEU A 112 14.32 4.44 -0.49
CA LEU A 112 15.05 5.60 0.01
C LEU A 112 15.27 5.51 1.51
N GLN A 113 14.27 5.10 2.30
CA GLN A 113 14.43 4.92 3.74
C GLN A 113 15.44 3.83 4.10
N THR A 114 15.40 2.67 3.44
CA THR A 114 16.38 1.60 3.66
C THR A 114 17.80 2.04 3.25
N SER A 115 17.93 2.79 2.14
CA SER A 115 19.18 3.38 1.70
C SER A 115 19.73 4.41 2.70
N VAL A 116 18.88 5.31 3.23
CA VAL A 116 19.25 6.31 4.25
C VAL A 116 19.65 5.62 5.56
N THR A 117 18.96 4.57 5.98
CA THR A 117 19.32 3.77 7.18
C THR A 117 20.54 2.86 6.99
N SER A 118 21.03 2.68 5.75
CA SER A 118 22.26 1.94 5.46
C SER A 118 23.52 2.82 5.59
N ILE A 119 23.37 4.15 5.60
CA ILE A 119 24.48 5.12 5.72
C ILE A 119 25.02 5.31 7.16
N PRO A 120 24.25 5.24 8.28
CA PRO A 120 24.81 5.44 9.62
C PRO A 120 25.70 4.29 10.11
N VAL A 121 25.64 3.10 9.48
CA VAL A 121 26.42 1.93 9.93
C VAL A 121 27.90 2.02 9.53
N LYS A 122 28.23 2.73 8.45
CA LYS A 122 29.63 2.86 7.98
C LYS A 122 30.47 3.86 8.77
N LEU A 123 29.86 4.73 9.59
CA LEU A 123 30.60 5.75 10.36
C LEU A 123 30.98 5.35 11.78
N LYS A 124 30.46 4.24 12.33
CA LYS A 124 30.83 3.79 13.69
C LYS A 124 32.12 2.93 13.74
N LYS A 125 32.68 2.55 12.58
CA LYS A 125 33.89 1.69 12.49
C LYS A 125 35.20 2.47 12.30
N LYS A 126 35.21 3.79 12.48
CA LYS A 126 36.38 4.65 12.29
C LYS A 126 36.62 5.66 13.43
N LEU A 127 36.29 5.31 14.67
CA LEU A 127 36.80 6.04 15.84
C LEU A 127 37.88 5.18 16.51
N PRO A 128 39.14 5.62 16.58
CA PRO A 128 40.18 4.88 17.27
C PRO A 128 39.89 4.88 18.77
N ASP A 129 39.82 3.69 19.37
CA ASP A 129 39.79 3.52 20.82
C ASP A 129 41.01 4.22 21.43
N GLY A 130 40.77 5.34 22.10
CA GLY A 130 41.78 6.06 22.85
C GLY A 130 42.31 5.15 23.95
N GLN A 131 43.60 4.83 23.87
CA GLN A 131 44.32 4.11 24.90
C GLN A 131 44.26 4.90 26.20
N HIS A 132 43.53 4.40 27.20
CA HIS A 132 43.65 4.87 28.58
C HIS A 132 44.79 4.10 29.25
N THR A 133 45.89 4.83 29.42
CA THR A 133 47.11 4.43 30.11
C THR A 133 46.80 4.03 31.55
N HIS A 134 47.21 2.82 31.94
CA HIS A 134 47.31 2.40 33.34
C HIS A 134 48.22 3.37 34.11
N ARG A 135 47.72 4.06 35.13
CA ARG A 135 48.52 4.59 36.23
C ARG A 135 48.44 3.61 37.39
N ASN A 136 49.53 2.88 37.62
CA ASN A 136 49.82 2.24 38.90
C ASN A 136 50.73 3.19 39.70
N ILE A 137 50.34 3.38 40.97
CA ILE A 137 51.16 3.72 42.15
C ILE A 137 52.04 4.98 42.06
#